data_AF-A0A2P5SYC2-F1
#
_entry.id   AF-A0A2P5SYC2-F1
#
_cell.length_a   1.000
_cell.length_b   1.000
_cell.length_c   1.000
_cell.angle_alpha   90.00
_cell.angle_beta   90.00
_cell.angle_gamma   90.00
#
_symmetry.space_group_name_H-M   'P 1'
#
loop_
_entity.id
_entity.type
_entity.pdbx_description
1 polymer ?
#
loop_
_entity_poly.entity_id
_entity_poly.type
_entity_poly.pdbx_seq_one_letter_code
_entity_poly.pdbx_strand_id
1 'polypeptide(L)' 'MSSIEPNIGKNRPCFIYHILANQSILSEINRKDYRIAERFEIYYKGIENGCVGSTDFKKRIRNFKIDNQMRIK' A
#
# COMPACT_ATOMS: atom_id res chain seq x y z
N MET A 1 6.73 8.34 1.38
CA MET A 1 7.27 7.62 0.21
C MET A 1 8.14 8.49 -0.70
N SER A 2 7.80 9.77 -0.90
CA SER A 2 8.54 10.72 -1.76
C SER A 2 10.05 10.82 -1.53
N SER A 3 10.58 10.55 -0.33
CA SER A 3 12.02 10.56 -0.06
C SER A 3 12.74 9.23 -0.34
N ILE A 4 12.00 8.12 -0.42
CA ILE A 4 12.56 6.76 -0.58
C ILE A 4 12.59 6.37 -2.06
N GLU A 5 11.51 6.66 -2.77
CA GLU A 5 11.32 6.36 -4.20
C GLU A 5 12.49 6.80 -5.11
N PRO A 6 13.09 8.00 -4.96
CA PRO A 6 14.21 8.43 -5.82
C PRO A 6 15.51 7.64 -5.61
N ASN A 7 15.59 6.85 -4.53
CA ASN A 7 16.80 6.18 -4.08
C ASN A 7 16.80 4.66 -4.30
N ILE A 8 15.68 4.09 -4.75
CA ILE A 8 15.49 2.66 -4.96
C ILE A 8 15.23 2.33 -6.43
N GLY A 9 15.30 1.05 -6.81
CA GLY A 9 14.89 0.62 -8.15
C GLY A 9 15.78 1.07 -9.33
N LYS A 10 16.94 1.70 -9.08
CA LYS A 10 17.80 2.31 -10.13
C LYS A 10 18.39 1.29 -11.11
N ASN A 11 19.05 0.26 -10.58
CA ASN A 11 19.80 -0.71 -11.40
C ASN A 11 19.12 -2.09 -11.44
N ARG A 12 18.22 -2.37 -10.48
CA ARG A 12 17.48 -3.62 -10.35
C ARG A 12 16.12 -3.35 -9.70
N PRO A 13 15.09 -4.17 -9.95
CA PRO A 13 13.81 -4.05 -9.26
C PRO A 13 13.98 -4.09 -7.74
N CYS A 14 13.25 -3.24 -7.03
CA CYS A 14 13.24 -3.15 -5.58
C CYS A 14 11.82 -3.39 -5.07
N PHE A 15 11.67 -4.34 -4.15
CA PHE A 15 10.41 -4.63 -3.48
C PHE A 15 10.37 -3.92 -2.13
N ILE A 16 9.34 -3.12 -1.91
CA ILE A 16 8.95 -2.64 -0.58
C ILE A 16 7.76 -3.46 -0.15
N TYR A 17 7.78 -4.01 1.06
CA TYR A 17 6.72 -4.81 1.63
C TYR A 17 6.42 -4.37 3.06
N HIS A 18 5.28 -4.81 3.63
CA HIS A 18 4.84 -4.44 4.98
C HIS A 18 4.69 -2.92 5.17
N ILE A 19 3.99 -2.29 4.24
CA ILE A 19 3.65 -0.87 4.34
C ILE A 19 2.71 -0.66 5.53
N LEU A 20 2.79 0.49 6.18
CA LEU A 20 1.92 0.81 7.32
C LEU A 20 0.44 0.70 6.93
N ALA A 21 -0.37 0.15 7.84
CA ALA A 21 -1.79 -0.08 7.62
C ALA A 21 -2.56 1.23 7.33
N ASN A 22 -2.14 2.34 7.93
CA ASN A 22 -2.74 3.67 7.70
C ASN A 22 -2.48 4.22 6.28
N GLN A 23 -1.48 3.70 5.56
CA GLN A 23 -1.14 4.07 4.18
C GLN A 23 -1.69 3.06 3.15
N SER A 24 -2.47 2.08 3.61
CA SER A 24 -2.87 0.92 2.81
C SER A 24 -4.37 0.65 2.91
N ILE A 25 -5.18 1.65 2.57
CA ILE A 25 -6.67 1.64 2.63
C ILE A 25 -7.29 0.46 1.86
N LEU A 26 -6.61 -0.03 0.82
CA LEU A 26 -7.10 -1.08 -0.10
C LEU A 26 -6.50 -2.47 0.15
N SER A 27 -5.61 -2.63 1.14
CA SER A 27 -4.89 -3.88 1.38
C SER A 27 -5.30 -4.53 2.70
N GLU A 28 -5.05 -5.83 2.84
CA GLU A 28 -5.37 -6.53 4.08
C GLU A 28 -4.38 -6.15 5.17
N ILE A 29 -4.87 -5.91 6.38
CA ILE A 29 -4.00 -5.75 7.55
C ILE A 29 -3.41 -7.13 7.89
N ASN A 30 -2.11 -7.16 8.17
CA ASN A 30 -1.42 -8.39 8.56
C ASN A 30 -2.03 -8.95 9.86
N ARG A 31 -2.29 -10.26 9.89
CA ARG A 31 -2.97 -10.92 11.02
C ARG A 31 -2.09 -11.05 12.27
N LYS A 32 -0.76 -10.95 12.12
CA LYS A 32 0.24 -11.06 13.19
C LYS A 32 0.69 -9.68 13.70
N ASP A 33 0.71 -8.65 12.85
CA ASP A 33 1.02 -7.27 13.23
C ASP A 33 0.04 -6.29 12.58
N TYR A 34 -0.86 -5.74 13.39
CA TYR A 34 -1.93 -4.85 12.92
C TYR A 34 -1.44 -3.47 12.44
N ARG A 35 -0.16 -3.14 12.63
CA ARG A 35 0.42 -1.86 12.19
C ARG A 35 0.79 -1.88 10.72
N ILE A 36 0.90 -3.05 10.11
CA ILE A 36 1.33 -3.24 8.73
C ILE A 36 0.23 -3.89 7.89
N ALA A 37 0.25 -3.63 6.60
CA ALA A 37 -0.60 -4.25 5.61
C ALA A 37 0.19 -5.25 4.74
N GLU A 38 -0.50 -6.28 4.28
CA GLU A 38 -0.08 -7.24 3.26
C GLU A 38 -0.08 -6.56 1.88
N ARG A 39 0.75 -5.54 1.75
CA ARG A 39 0.95 -4.76 0.54
C ARG A 39 2.42 -4.78 0.19
N PHE A 40 2.70 -4.93 -1.10
CA PHE A 40 4.01 -4.63 -1.65
C PHE A 40 3.90 -3.62 -2.79
N GLU A 41 5.00 -2.91 -3.02
CA GLU A 41 5.22 -2.00 -4.13
C GLU A 41 6.54 -2.41 -4.81
N ILE A 42 6.55 -2.46 -6.14
CA ILE A 42 7.75 -2.77 -6.92
C ILE A 42 8.21 -1.48 -7.58
N TYR A 43 9.47 -1.10 -7.35
CA TYR A 43 10.09 0.05 -7.99
C TYR A 43 11.17 -0.41 -8.95
N TYR A 44 11.06 -0.01 -10.21
CA TYR A 44 12.13 -0.18 -11.19
C TYR A 44 12.20 0.99 -12.16
N LYS A 45 13.36 1.63 -12.26
CA LYS A 45 13.62 2.80 -13.13
C LYS A 45 12.57 3.91 -12.98
N GLY A 46 12.13 4.17 -11.74
CA GLY A 46 11.13 5.21 -11.46
C GLY A 46 9.69 4.85 -11.84
N ILE A 47 9.43 3.59 -12.20
CA ILE A 47 8.07 3.07 -12.43
C ILE A 47 7.68 2.21 -11.24
N GLU A 48 6.55 2.57 -10.60
CA GLU A 48 5.87 1.75 -9.60
C GLU A 48 5.02 0.69 -10.32
N ASN A 49 5.25 -0.58 -10.04
CA ASN A 49 4.58 -1.70 -10.70
C ASN A 49 3.77 -2.53 -9.68
N GLY A 50 2.55 -2.06 -9.39
CA GLY A 50 1.43 -2.89 -8.91
C GLY A 50 1.35 -3.15 -7.40
N CYS A 51 0.13 -3.03 -6.88
CA CYS A 51 -0.29 -3.42 -5.53
C CYS A 51 -1.10 -4.73 -5.61
N VAL A 52 -0.84 -5.70 -4.73
CA VAL A 52 -1.78 -6.82 -4.52
C VAL A 52 -2.96 -6.31 -3.69
N GLY A 53 -4.13 -6.22 -4.35
CA GLY A 53 -5.37 -5.82 -3.70
C GLY A 53 -5.92 -6.94 -2.81
N SER A 54 -6.54 -6.56 -1.68
CA SER A 54 -7.37 -7.48 -0.90
C SER A 54 -8.37 -8.19 -1.79
N THR A 55 -8.45 -9.51 -1.67
CA THR A 55 -9.45 -10.35 -2.33
C THR A 55 -10.87 -10.10 -1.78
N ASP A 56 -10.99 -9.45 -0.61
CA ASP A 56 -12.27 -9.11 0.01
C ASP A 56 -12.83 -7.75 -0.45
N PHE A 57 -13.67 -7.81 -1.48
CA PHE A 57 -14.37 -6.66 -2.07
C PHE A 57 -15.24 -5.89 -1.06
N LYS A 58 -15.86 -6.57 -0.08
CA LYS A 58 -16.74 -5.90 0.91
C LYS A 58 -15.95 -5.02 1.86
N LYS A 59 -14.79 -5.50 2.30
CA LYS A 59 -13.87 -4.75 3.16
C LYS A 59 -13.33 -3.50 2.44
N ARG A 60 -13.04 -3.62 1.14
CA ARG A 60 -12.59 -2.52 0.29
C ARG A 60 -13.61 -1.39 0.20
N ILE A 61 -14.90 -1.69 -0.04
CA ILE A 61 -15.96 -0.68 -0.08
C ILE A 61 -16.12 0.02 1.27
N ARG A 62 -16.04 -0.73 2.38
CA ARG A 62 -16.14 -0.15 3.72
C ARG A 62 -15.01 0.84 3.99
N ASN A 63 -13.78 0.46 3.70
CA ASN A 63 -12.62 1.34 3.88
C ASN A 63 -12.69 2.57 2.97
N PHE A 64 -13.16 2.41 1.73
CA PHE A 64 -13.34 3.54 0.81
C PHE A 64 -14.36 4.56 1.31
N LYS A 65 -15.48 4.10 1.92
CA LYS A 65 -16.47 4.99 2.54
C LYS A 65 -15.89 5.75 3.74
N ILE A 66 -15.10 5.08 4.58
CA ILE A 66 -14.45 5.71 5.74
C ILE A 66 -13.44 6.76 5.27
N ASP A 67 -12.62 6.43 4.27
CA ASP A 67 -11.62 7.35 3.74
C ASP A 67 -12.25 8.59 3.09
N ASN A 68 -13.33 8.40 2.33
CA ASN A 68 -14.10 9.52 1.78
C ASN A 68 -14.70 10.43 2.87
N GLN A 69 -15.15 9.88 4.01
CA GLN A 69 -15.63 10.69 5.12
C GLN A 69 -14.50 11.51 5.78
N MET A 70 -13.29 10.96 5.85
CA MET A 70 -12.13 11.65 6.42
C MET A 70 -11.59 12.76 5.50
N ARG A 71 -11.85 12.71 4.18
CA ARG A 71 -11.45 13.74 3.22
C ARG A 71 -12.38 14.95 3.14
N ILE A 72 -13.60 14.84 3.67
CA ILE A 72 -14.63 15.91 3.64
C ILE A 72 -14.56 16.78 4.91
N LYS A 73 -13.74 16.42 5.90
CA LYS A 73 -13.38 17.26 7.05
C LYS A 73 -12.06 17.98 6.80
#